data_AF-A0A6I2IUK7-F1
#
_entry.id   AF-A0A6I2IUK7-F1
#
_cell.length_a   1.000
_cell.length_b   1.000
_cell.length_c   1.000
_cell.angle_alpha   90.00
_cell.angle_beta   90.00
_cell.angle_gamma   90.00
#
_symmetry.space_group_name_H-M   'P 1'
#
loop_
_entity.id
_entity.type
_entity.pdbx_description
1 polymer ?
#
loop_
_entity_poly.entity_id
_entity_poly.type
_entity_poly.pdbx_seq_one_letter_code
_entity_poly.pdbx_strand_id
1 'polypeptide(L)' 'MKKVMLMLVMAAALAGCSSPAQRMADCQAQGISKDTCYLSEQNRQNSINNAAMKQAMENAHDAVK' A
#
# COMPACT_ATOMS: atom_id res chain seq x y z
N MET A 1 -18.97 19.41 15.11
CA MET A 1 -19.10 19.24 13.65
C MET A 1 -17.72 19.19 12.96
N LYS A 2 -17.01 20.31 12.72
CA LYS A 2 -15.72 20.31 11.98
C LYS A 2 -14.62 19.41 12.59
N LYS A 3 -14.48 19.39 13.92
CA LYS A 3 -13.48 18.55 14.62
C LYS A 3 -13.77 17.04 14.50
N VAL A 4 -15.04 16.66 14.44
CA VAL A 4 -15.47 15.26 14.27
C VAL A 4 -15.19 14.79 12.84
N MET A 5 -15.43 15.66 11.86
CA MET A 5 -15.13 15.39 10.46
C MET A 5 -13.62 15.23 10.22
N LEU A 6 -12.78 16.04 10.88
CA LEU A 6 -11.32 15.92 10.81
C LEU A 6 -10.80 14.60 11.43
N MET A 7 -11.39 14.19 12.56
CA MET A 7 -11.07 12.91 13.22
C MET A 7 -11.40 11.71 12.33
N LEU A 8 -12.54 11.74 11.63
CA LEU A 8 -12.94 10.68 10.69
C LEU A 8 -11.97 10.54 9.51
N VAL A 9 -11.50 11.66 8.96
CA VAL A 9 -10.51 11.65 7.87
C VAL A 9 -9.18 11.05 8.33
N MET A 10 -8.70 11.40 9.53
CA MET A 10 -7.49 10.79 10.08
C MET A 10 -7.66 9.29 10.32
N ALA A 11 -8.76 8.86 10.93
CA ALA A 11 -9.03 7.45 11.17
C ALA A 11 -9.08 6.62 9.87
N ALA A 12 -9.67 7.18 8.80
CA ALA A 12 -9.69 6.55 7.48
C ALA A 12 -8.31 6.48 6.83
N ALA A 13 -7.46 7.50 7.02
CA ALA A 13 -6.09 7.48 6.49
C ALA A 13 -5.22 6.39 7.16
N LEU A 14 -5.42 6.15 8.46
CA LEU A 14 -4.71 5.11 9.22
C LEU A 14 -5.16 3.68 8.86
N ALA A 15 -6.39 3.51 8.38
CA ALA A 15 -6.89 2.21 7.92
C ALA A 15 -6.14 1.67 6.67
N GLY A 16 -5.40 2.52 5.96
CA GLY A 16 -4.56 2.12 4.82
C GLY A 16 -3.24 1.46 5.22
N CYS A 17 -2.81 1.56 6.47
CA CYS A 17 -1.53 1.01 6.94
C CYS A 17 -1.67 -0.44 7.42
N SER A 18 -1.96 -1.37 6.51
CA SER A 18 -1.84 -2.80 6.83
C SER A 18 -0.37 -3.23 6.83
N SER A 19 0.03 -4.07 7.78
CA SER A 19 1.34 -4.71 7.72
C SER A 19 1.34 -5.87 6.71
N PRO A 20 2.51 -6.26 6.15
CA PRO A 20 2.59 -7.43 5.28
C PRO A 20 2.07 -8.71 5.94
N ALA A 21 2.34 -8.89 7.24
CA ALA A 21 1.87 -10.04 8.00
C ALA A 21 0.34 -10.08 8.08
N GLN A 22 -0.29 -8.92 8.26
CA GLN A 22 -1.74 -8.82 8.37
C GLN A 22 -2.43 -9.10 7.03
N ARG A 23 -1.91 -8.57 5.91
CA ARG A 23 -2.44 -8.90 4.57
C ARG A 23 -2.29 -10.38 4.22
N MET A 24 -1.17 -10.99 4.61
CA MET A 24 -0.96 -12.43 4.45
C MET A 24 -1.98 -13.24 5.25
N ALA A 25 -2.23 -12.87 6.51
CA ALA A 25 -3.24 -13.51 7.36
C ALA A 25 -4.65 -13.33 6.79
N ASP A 26 -5.02 -12.13 6.36
CA ASP A 26 -6.33 -11.84 5.77
C ASP A 26 -6.53 -12.60 4.45
N CYS A 27 -5.48 -12.73 3.63
CA CYS A 27 -5.52 -13.52 2.40
C CYS A 27 -5.71 -15.01 2.69
N GLN A 28 -4.98 -15.57 3.67
CA GLN A 28 -5.16 -16.97 4.07
C GLN A 28 -6.52 -17.22 4.71
N ALA A 29 -7.06 -16.26 5.47
CA ALA A 29 -8.39 -16.36 6.09
C ALA A 29 -9.52 -16.45 5.05
N GLN A 30 -9.28 -16.01 3.81
CA GLN A 30 -10.21 -16.18 2.68
C GLN A 30 -10.15 -17.58 2.06
N GLY A 31 -9.35 -18.50 2.61
CA GLY A 31 -9.15 -19.85 2.07
C GLY A 31 -8.16 -19.90 0.90
N ILE A 32 -7.42 -18.81 0.65
CA ILE A 32 -6.40 -18.75 -0.40
C ILE A 32 -5.14 -19.48 0.08
N SER A 33 -4.48 -20.21 -0.84
CA SER A 33 -3.24 -20.91 -0.51
C SER A 33 -2.14 -19.93 -0.09
N LYS A 34 -1.26 -20.37 0.82
CA LYS A 34 -0.12 -19.56 1.29
C LYS A 34 0.74 -19.06 0.14
N ASP A 35 0.99 -19.89 -0.87
CA ASP A 35 1.85 -19.56 -2.01
C ASP A 35 1.19 -18.50 -2.90
N THR A 36 -0.13 -18.60 -3.12
CA THR A 36 -0.89 -17.59 -3.85
C THR A 36 -0.89 -16.25 -3.11
N CYS A 37 -1.08 -16.26 -1.78
CA CYS A 37 -0.96 -15.05 -0.97
C CYS A 37 0.44 -14.44 -1.04
N TYR A 38 1.48 -15.28 -0.98
CA TYR A 38 2.86 -14.83 -1.07
C TYR A 38 3.17 -14.20 -2.43
N LEU A 39 2.71 -14.81 -3.52
CA LEU A 39 2.87 -14.28 -4.87
C LEU A 39 2.15 -12.94 -5.04
N SER A 40 0.92 -12.84 -4.51
CA SER A 40 0.14 -11.59 -4.53
C SER A 40 0.87 -10.46 -3.81
N GLU A 41 1.39 -10.70 -2.60
CA GLU A 41 2.16 -9.70 -1.86
C GLU A 41 3.47 -9.32 -2.56
N GLN A 42 4.16 -10.29 -3.18
CA GLN A 42 5.35 -9.98 -4.00
C GLN A 42 5.01 -9.06 -5.18
N ASN A 43 3.92 -9.36 -5.90
CA ASN A 43 3.45 -8.53 -7.00
C ASN A 43 3.09 -7.11 -6.54
N ARG A 44 2.47 -6.99 -5.36
CA ARG A 44 2.15 -5.71 -4.73
C ARG A 44 3.42 -4.91 -4.39
N GLN A 45 4.45 -5.57 -3.85
CA GLN A 45 5.71 -4.89 -3.55
C GLN A 45 6.42 -4.43 -4.83
N ASN A 46 6.41 -5.26 -5.87
CA ASN A 46 6.99 -4.92 -7.17
C ASN A 46 6.26 -3.73 -7.81
N SER A 47 4.93 -3.68 -7.74
CA SER A 47 4.17 -2.56 -8.30
C SER A 47 4.45 -1.25 -7.57
N ILE A 48 4.55 -1.28 -6.24
CA ILE A 48 4.95 -0.11 -5.42
C ILE A 48 6.35 0.36 -5.80
N ASN A 49 7.31 -0.56 -5.88
CA ASN A 49 8.68 -0.21 -6.25
C ASN A 49 8.74 0.41 -7.64
N ASN A 50 8.01 -0.15 -8.61
CA ASN A 50 7.96 0.38 -9.96
C ASN A 50 7.33 1.79 -10.01
N ALA A 51 6.23 2.01 -9.27
CA ALA A 51 5.62 3.34 -9.16
C ALA A 51 6.56 4.35 -8.50
N ALA A 52 7.27 3.95 -7.45
CA ALA A 52 8.27 4.78 -6.77
C ALA A 52 9.44 5.12 -7.70
N MET A 53 9.94 4.15 -8.47
CA MET A 53 11.00 4.39 -9.47
C MET A 53 10.54 5.36 -10.55
N LYS A 54 9.31 5.21 -11.05
CA LYS A 54 8.74 6.14 -12.04
C LYS A 54 8.69 7.56 -11.49
N GLN A 55 8.16 7.75 -10.28
CA GLN A 55 8.12 9.06 -9.63
C GLN A 55 9.52 9.62 -9.38
N ALA A 56 10.47 8.78 -8.97
CA ALA A 56 11.86 9.21 -8.80
C ALA A 56 12.49 9.70 -10.11
N MET A 57 12.20 9.04 -11.23
CA MET A 57 12.66 9.48 -12.56
C MET A 57 12.00 10.79 -13.00
N GLU A 58 10.69 10.95 -12.79
CA GLU A 58 9.97 12.19 -13.07
C GLU A 58 10.53 13.36 -12.24
N ASN A 59 10.71 13.15 -10.94
CA ASN A 59 11.30 14.15 -10.04
C ASN A 59 12.75 14.49 -10.43
N ALA A 60 13.54 13.49 -10.84
CA ALA A 60 14.91 13.70 -11.30
C ALA A 60 14.94 14.52 -12.60
N HIS A 61 14.06 14.22 -13.55
CA HIS A 61 13.91 14.99 -14.79
C HIS A 61 13.53 16.45 -14.51
N ASP A 62 12.57 16.68 -13.62
CA ASP A 62 12.12 18.03 -13.27
C ASP A 62 13.18 18.83 -12.50
N ALA A 63 14.09 18.15 -11.79
CA ALA A 63 15.18 18.81 -11.05
C ALA A 63 16.33 19.32 -11.93
N VAL A 64 16.46 18.86 -13.18
CA VAL A 64 17.51 19.29 -14.13
C VAL A 64 17.00 20.24 -15.22
N LYS A 65 15.71 20.59 -15.20
CA LYS A 65 15.07 21.54 -16.12
C LYS A 65 15.10 22.96 -15.57
#